data_AF-A0A1C7NF59-F1
#
_entry.id   AF-A0A1C7NF59-F1
#
_cell.length_a   1.000
_cell.length_b   1.000
_cell.length_c   1.000
_cell.angle_alpha   90.00
_cell.angle_beta   90.00
_cell.angle_gamma   90.00
#
_symmetry.space_group_name_H-M   'P 1'
#
loop_
_entity.id
_entity.type
_entity.pdbx_description
1 polymer ?
#
loop_
_entity_poly.entity_id
_entity_poly.type
_entity_poly.pdbx_seq_one_letter_code
_entity_poly.pdbx_strand_id
1 'polypeptide(L)'
;MSRPVLSLVKQPFASPLKRAYSTATDKPVLRGYKKYAEQFKSKPGSYMTSFAILHELTAIAPFPFIYFVLDSSDLKVPFPESVVSEGNRFINKARVYYHYEPLEADNRVMINLVTTYCIVKAMLPLRIAASAAMTPFFAERLIGPIVQLVRKRF
;
A
#
# COMPACT_ATOMS: atom_id res chain seq x y z
N MET A 1 -69.75 48.41 45.61
CA MET A 1 -69.17 47.06 45.52
C MET A 1 -69.46 46.52 44.12
N SER A 2 -68.75 46.89 43.05
CA SER A 2 -67.38 46.50 42.64
C SER A 2 -67.22 44.97 42.61
N ARG A 3 -67.02 44.22 41.52
CA ARG A 3 -66.75 44.38 40.06
C ARG A 3 -67.05 43.01 39.39
N PRO A 4 -67.31 42.93 38.07
CA PRO A 4 -67.37 41.66 37.34
C PRO A 4 -65.95 41.14 37.05
N VAL A 5 -65.72 39.83 37.21
CA VAL A 5 -64.43 39.20 36.91
C VAL A 5 -64.46 38.63 35.50
N LEU A 6 -63.71 39.28 34.61
CA LEU A 6 -63.29 38.82 33.29
C LEU A 6 -62.56 37.46 33.42
N SER A 7 -63.14 36.37 32.91
CA SER A 7 -62.39 35.13 32.70
C SER A 7 -61.78 35.12 31.30
N LEU A 8 -60.44 35.17 31.28
CA LEU A 8 -59.53 35.18 30.15
C LEU A 8 -59.95 34.32 28.96
N VAL A 9 -59.91 34.95 27.78
CA VAL A 9 -59.66 34.34 26.48
C VAL A 9 -58.41 33.47 26.55
N LYS A 10 -58.56 32.15 26.38
CA LYS A 10 -57.44 31.21 26.21
C LYS A 10 -57.34 30.87 24.72
N GLN A 11 -56.53 31.64 23.99
CA GLN A 11 -56.11 31.31 22.63
C GLN A 11 -54.75 30.58 22.64
N PRO A 12 -54.42 29.83 21.57
CA PRO A 12 -53.86 28.48 21.66
C PRO A 12 -52.33 28.49 21.72
N PHE A 13 -51.75 27.64 22.56
CA PHE A 13 -50.31 27.34 22.48
C PHE A 13 -50.10 26.21 21.48
N ALA A 14 -50.03 26.56 20.19
CA ALA A 14 -49.47 25.67 19.18
C ALA A 14 -48.02 25.36 19.56
N SER A 15 -47.73 24.10 19.89
CA SER A 15 -46.40 23.63 20.26
C SER A 15 -45.45 23.67 19.05
N PRO A 16 -44.43 24.56 18.98
CA PRO A 16 -43.55 24.66 17.81
C PRO A 16 -42.37 23.68 17.82
N LEU A 17 -42.30 22.74 18.78
CA LEU A 17 -41.07 21.99 19.05
C LEU A 17 -41.11 20.52 18.59
N LYS A 18 -41.58 20.27 17.36
CA LYS A 18 -41.38 18.99 16.66
C LYS A 18 -40.79 19.14 15.26
N ARG A 19 -39.96 20.17 15.04
CA ARG A 19 -39.31 20.39 13.74
C ARG A 19 -37.91 20.99 13.86
N ALA A 20 -37.08 20.43 14.76
CA ALA A 20 -35.70 20.89 14.93
C ALA A 20 -34.68 19.76 15.21
N TYR A 21 -34.93 18.53 14.72
CA TYR A 21 -33.94 17.45 14.74
C TYR A 21 -33.95 16.68 13.42
N SER A 22 -33.60 17.36 12.32
CA SER A 22 -33.29 16.70 11.05
C SER A 22 -32.16 17.42 10.32
N THR A 23 -31.02 17.61 10.99
CA THR A 23 -29.76 17.98 10.34
C THR A 23 -28.55 17.27 10.98
N ALA A 24 -28.78 16.13 11.64
CA ALA A 24 -27.70 15.16 11.81
C ALA A 24 -27.59 14.41 10.48
N THR A 25 -26.56 14.73 9.72
CA THR A 25 -26.19 14.01 8.50
C THR A 25 -25.91 12.56 8.85
N ASP A 26 -26.93 11.71 8.71
CA ASP A 26 -26.83 10.27 8.92
C ASP A 26 -26.04 9.67 7.75
N LYS A 27 -24.71 9.85 7.78
CA LYS A 27 -23.83 9.18 6.83
C LYS A 27 -23.88 7.70 7.14
N PRO A 28 -24.28 6.83 6.19
CA PRO A 28 -24.37 5.41 6.45
C PRO A 28 -23.03 4.89 6.96
N VAL A 29 -23.03 4.15 8.06
CA VAL A 29 -21.81 3.50 8.59
C VAL A 29 -21.44 2.37 7.64
N LEU A 30 -20.59 2.68 6.67
CA LEU A 30 -20.09 1.70 5.71
C LEU A 30 -19.12 0.75 6.41
N ARG A 31 -19.46 -0.55 6.40
CA ARG A 31 -18.64 -1.63 6.96
C ARG A 31 -17.96 -2.45 5.86
N GLY A 32 -16.77 -2.96 6.18
CA GLY A 32 -16.01 -3.87 5.32
C GLY A 32 -15.59 -3.25 3.98
N TYR A 33 -15.69 -4.02 2.90
CA TYR A 33 -15.25 -3.64 1.55
C TYR A 33 -15.94 -2.39 0.98
N LYS A 34 -17.17 -2.10 1.41
CA LYS A 34 -17.92 -0.92 0.96
C LYS A 34 -17.26 0.39 1.40
N LYS A 35 -16.60 0.40 2.57
CA LYS A 35 -15.82 1.55 3.07
C LYS A 35 -14.62 1.83 2.17
N TYR A 36 -13.85 0.79 1.84
CA TYR A 36 -12.69 0.92 0.97
C TYR A 36 -13.09 1.39 -0.43
N ALA A 37 -14.18 0.85 -1.00
CA ALA A 37 -14.69 1.28 -2.30
C ALA A 37 -15.09 2.77 -2.33
N GLU A 38 -15.79 3.27 -1.30
CA GLU A 38 -16.11 4.70 -1.22
C GLU A 38 -14.89 5.59 -0.96
N GLN A 39 -13.93 5.14 -0.15
CA GLN A 39 -12.67 5.86 0.09
C GLN A 39 -11.83 5.98 -1.19
N PHE A 40 -11.74 4.91 -1.98
CA PHE A 40 -11.11 4.93 -3.31
C PHE A 40 -11.79 5.94 -4.23
N LYS A 41 -13.14 5.94 -4.29
CA LYS A 41 -13.91 6.86 -5.13
C LYS A 41 -13.71 8.33 -4.73
N SER A 42 -13.58 8.60 -3.44
CA SER A 42 -13.41 9.96 -2.92
C SER A 42 -11.99 10.51 -3.08
N LYS A 43 -10.95 9.66 -3.13
CA LYS A 43 -9.54 10.07 -3.24
C LYS A 43 -8.71 9.14 -4.16
N PRO A 44 -9.03 9.07 -5.46
CA PRO A 44 -8.43 8.09 -6.37
C PRO A 44 -6.91 8.26 -6.51
N GLY A 45 -6.41 9.49 -6.58
CA GLY A 45 -4.97 9.77 -6.74
C GLY A 45 -4.12 9.28 -5.57
N SER A 46 -4.53 9.55 -4.33
CA SER A 46 -3.78 9.15 -3.13
C SER A 46 -3.65 7.64 -3.00
N TYR A 47 -4.71 6.91 -3.35
CA TYR A 47 -4.70 5.45 -3.36
C TYR A 47 -3.84 4.87 -4.49
N MET A 48 -3.89 5.47 -5.68
CA MET A 48 -3.05 5.03 -6.80
C MET A 48 -1.56 5.26 -6.51
N THR A 49 -1.18 6.42 -5.96
CA THR A 49 0.19 6.70 -5.53
C THR A 49 0.63 5.75 -4.42
N SER A 50 -0.23 5.50 -3.43
CA SER A 50 0.07 4.57 -2.34
C SER A 50 0.27 3.14 -2.83
N PHE A 51 -0.59 2.69 -3.76
CA PHE A 51 -0.45 1.38 -4.40
C PHE A 51 0.86 1.28 -5.17
N ALA A 52 1.22 2.29 -5.98
CA ALA A 52 2.47 2.29 -6.75
C ALA A 52 3.70 2.21 -5.82
N ILE A 53 3.75 3.05 -4.78
CA ILE A 53 4.85 3.01 -3.80
C ILE A 53 4.94 1.61 -3.17
N LEU A 54 3.81 1.06 -2.74
CA LEU A 54 3.79 -0.24 -2.08
C LEU A 54 4.12 -1.39 -3.05
N HIS A 55 3.74 -1.26 -4.32
CA HIS A 55 4.11 -2.20 -5.39
C HIS A 55 5.62 -2.24 -5.63
N GLU A 56 6.27 -1.07 -5.62
CA GLU A 56 7.72 -0.95 -5.77
C GLU A 56 8.47 -1.47 -4.53
N LEU A 57 8.00 -1.13 -3.32
CA LEU A 57 8.61 -1.64 -2.08
C LEU A 57 8.53 -3.15 -2.00
N THR A 58 7.40 -3.74 -2.39
CA THR A 58 7.25 -5.20 -2.49
C THR A 58 7.97 -5.81 -3.70
N ALA A 59 8.52 -5.01 -4.63
CA ALA A 59 9.46 -5.46 -5.65
C ALA A 59 10.90 -5.53 -5.11
N ILE A 60 11.30 -4.49 -4.37
CA ILE A 60 12.67 -4.30 -3.89
C ILE A 60 12.96 -5.19 -2.70
N ALA A 61 12.06 -5.26 -1.70
CA ALA A 61 12.34 -5.96 -0.45
C ALA A 61 12.53 -7.49 -0.60
N PRO A 62 11.73 -8.21 -1.40
CA PRO A 62 11.93 -9.65 -1.58
C PRO A 62 13.20 -10.00 -2.34
N PHE A 63 13.72 -9.11 -3.18
CA PHE A 63 14.90 -9.39 -4.00
C PHE A 63 16.14 -9.77 -3.18
N PRO A 64 16.67 -8.95 -2.25
CA PRO A 64 17.81 -9.35 -1.43
C PRO A 64 17.46 -10.52 -0.50
N PHE A 65 16.23 -10.57 0.03
CA PHE A 65 15.80 -11.66 0.89
C PHE A 65 15.89 -13.03 0.19
N ILE A 66 15.28 -13.15 -1.00
CA ILE A 66 15.31 -14.38 -1.80
C ILE A 66 16.74 -14.70 -2.23
N TYR A 67 17.51 -13.69 -2.66
CA TYR A 67 18.92 -13.89 -3.02
C TYR A 67 19.72 -14.48 -1.85
N PHE A 68 19.65 -13.89 -0.66
CA PHE A 68 20.36 -14.41 0.52
C PHE A 68 19.92 -15.81 0.89
N VAL A 69 18.62 -16.12 0.78
CA VAL A 69 18.12 -17.47 1.01
C VAL A 69 18.70 -18.46 -0.01
N LEU A 70 18.73 -18.11 -1.30
CA LEU A 70 19.31 -18.98 -2.33
C LEU A 70 20.82 -19.14 -2.19
N ASP A 71 21.53 -18.07 -1.84
CA ASP A 71 22.98 -18.05 -1.70
C ASP A 71 23.46 -18.82 -0.46
N SER A 72 22.68 -18.75 0.64
CA SER A 72 22.96 -19.49 1.87
C SER A 72 22.44 -20.93 1.85
N SER A 73 21.54 -21.28 0.93
CA SER A 73 21.02 -22.64 0.79
C SER A 73 21.85 -23.44 -0.21
N ASP A 74 22.00 -24.75 0.03
CA ASP A 74 22.61 -25.68 -0.94
C ASP A 74 21.69 -25.97 -2.16
N LEU A 75 20.71 -25.10 -2.43
CA LEU A 75 19.74 -25.23 -3.50
C LEU A 75 20.40 -24.89 -4.84
N LYS A 76 20.91 -25.92 -5.51
CA LYS A 76 21.46 -25.82 -6.86
C LYS A 76 20.33 -25.80 -7.89
N VAL A 77 20.00 -24.61 -8.37
CA VAL A 77 19.07 -24.48 -9.48
C VAL A 77 19.68 -25.15 -10.71
N PRO A 78 18.98 -26.09 -11.37
CA PRO A 78 19.55 -26.95 -12.41
C PRO A 78 19.71 -26.18 -13.72
N PHE A 79 20.71 -25.30 -13.78
CA PHE A 79 21.17 -24.69 -15.02
C PHE A 79 22.36 -25.49 -15.59
N PRO A 80 22.45 -25.62 -16.92
CA PRO A 80 23.60 -26.28 -17.55
C PRO A 80 24.89 -25.50 -17.26
N GLU A 81 26.00 -26.20 -17.06
CA GLU A 81 27.31 -25.60 -16.75
C GLU A 81 27.80 -24.61 -17.84
N SER A 82 27.34 -24.77 -19.08
CA SER A 82 27.57 -23.80 -20.16
C SER A 82 26.99 -22.42 -19.84
N VAL A 83 25.80 -22.35 -19.24
CA VAL A 83 25.13 -21.09 -18.86
C VAL A 83 25.77 -20.48 -17.62
N VAL A 84 26.26 -21.31 -16.68
CA VAL A 84 27.01 -20.84 -15.50
C VAL A 84 28.29 -20.15 -15.93
N SER A 85 29.11 -20.83 -16.73
CA SER A 85 30.39 -20.31 -17.22
C SER A 85 30.23 -19.09 -18.13
N GLU A 86 29.22 -19.09 -19.01
CA GLU A 86 28.89 -17.92 -19.84
C GLU A 86 28.44 -16.73 -18.98
N GLY A 87 27.62 -16.98 -17.96
CA GLY A 87 27.19 -15.96 -17.02
C GLY A 87 28.36 -15.36 -16.24
N ASN A 88 29.28 -16.20 -15.75
CA ASN A 88 30.48 -15.75 -15.05
C ASN A 88 31.38 -14.92 -15.96
N ARG A 89 31.47 -15.23 -17.26
CA ARG A 89 32.18 -14.40 -18.23
C ARG A 89 31.58 -12.99 -18.34
N PHE A 90 30.25 -12.87 -18.31
CA PHE A 90 29.58 -11.57 -18.36
C PHE A 90 29.81 -10.76 -17.08
N ILE A 91 29.61 -11.37 -15.91
CA ILE A 91 29.84 -10.71 -14.63
C ILE A 91 31.31 -10.33 -14.45
N ASN A 92 32.25 -11.19 -14.81
CA ASN A 92 33.68 -10.91 -14.67
C ASN A 92 34.13 -9.73 -15.53
N LYS A 93 33.57 -9.54 -16.72
CA LYS A 93 33.81 -8.33 -17.52
C LYS A 93 33.42 -7.06 -16.77
N ALA A 94 32.24 -7.06 -16.14
CA ALA A 94 31.78 -5.93 -15.34
C ALA A 94 32.64 -5.75 -14.07
N ARG A 95 32.95 -6.83 -13.35
CA ARG A 95 33.75 -6.79 -12.12
C ARG A 95 35.15 -6.25 -12.36
N VAL A 96 35.85 -6.79 -13.36
CA VAL A 96 37.20 -6.31 -13.73
C VAL A 96 37.17 -4.86 -14.19
N TYR A 97 36.12 -4.43 -14.91
CA TYR A 97 35.93 -3.04 -15.28
C TYR A 97 35.81 -2.10 -14.06
N TYR A 98 35.16 -2.55 -12.98
CA TYR A 98 35.04 -1.83 -11.71
C TYR A 98 36.16 -2.17 -10.70
N HIS A 99 37.28 -2.74 -11.14
CA HIS A 99 38.43 -3.11 -10.30
C HIS A 99 38.14 -4.13 -9.19
N TYR A 100 37.19 -5.05 -9.42
CA TYR A 100 36.94 -6.20 -8.55
C TYR A 100 37.60 -7.48 -9.10
N GLU A 101 37.93 -8.38 -8.18
CA GLU A 101 38.44 -9.72 -8.52
C GLU A 101 37.41 -10.53 -9.33
N PRO A 102 37.86 -11.30 -10.34
CA PRO A 102 36.97 -12.17 -11.09
C PRO A 102 36.41 -13.27 -10.19
N LEU A 103 35.17 -13.65 -10.45
CA LEU A 103 34.54 -14.83 -9.85
C LEU A 103 35.14 -16.11 -10.43
N GLU A 104 35.15 -17.16 -9.63
CA GLU A 104 35.49 -18.53 -10.02
C GLU A 104 34.55 -19.05 -11.12
N ALA A 105 35.01 -20.04 -11.90
CA ALA A 105 34.30 -20.52 -13.08
C ALA A 105 32.96 -21.20 -12.75
N ASP A 106 32.86 -21.81 -11.57
CA ASP A 106 31.69 -22.52 -11.03
C ASP A 106 30.84 -21.65 -10.10
N ASN A 107 31.20 -20.37 -9.91
CA ASN A 107 30.48 -19.46 -9.05
C ASN A 107 29.06 -19.24 -9.56
N ARG A 108 28.06 -19.21 -8.66
CA ARG A 108 26.64 -19.17 -9.03
C ARG A 108 25.97 -17.82 -8.80
N VAL A 109 26.72 -16.76 -8.51
CA VAL A 109 26.16 -15.42 -8.25
C VAL A 109 25.20 -14.97 -9.36
N MET A 110 25.60 -15.07 -10.63
CA MET A 110 24.72 -14.68 -11.74
C MET A 110 23.45 -15.52 -11.78
N ILE A 111 23.57 -16.84 -11.58
CA ILE A 111 22.44 -17.77 -11.59
C ILE A 111 21.48 -17.50 -10.43
N ASN A 112 22.01 -17.22 -9.24
CA ASN A 112 21.22 -16.86 -8.06
C ASN A 112 20.47 -15.54 -8.28
N LEU A 113 21.10 -14.55 -8.91
CA LEU A 113 20.45 -13.28 -9.29
C LEU A 113 19.32 -13.49 -10.31
N VAL A 114 19.58 -14.26 -11.37
CA VAL A 114 18.57 -14.58 -12.39
C VAL A 114 17.40 -15.35 -11.77
N THR A 115 17.69 -16.35 -10.96
CA THR A 115 16.67 -17.14 -10.25
C THR A 115 15.84 -16.26 -9.32
N THR A 116 16.50 -15.41 -8.54
CA THR A 116 15.84 -14.42 -7.67
C THR A 116 14.88 -13.55 -8.46
N TYR A 117 15.33 -12.99 -9.59
CA TYR A 117 14.48 -12.19 -10.46
C TYR A 117 13.28 -12.98 -10.98
N CYS A 118 13.49 -14.22 -11.43
CA CYS A 118 12.42 -15.10 -11.87
C CYS A 118 11.39 -15.38 -10.76
N ILE A 119 11.83 -15.63 -9.52
CA ILE A 119 10.93 -15.84 -8.37
C ILE A 119 10.14 -14.56 -8.07
N VAL A 120 10.80 -13.41 -7.96
CA VAL A 120 10.12 -12.12 -7.71
C VAL A 120 9.07 -11.83 -8.79
N LYS A 121 9.35 -12.24 -10.04
CA LYS A 121 8.41 -12.11 -11.16
C LYS A 121 7.27 -13.13 -11.10
N ALA A 122 7.54 -14.37 -10.69
CA ALA A 122 6.50 -15.36 -10.45
C ALA A 122 5.55 -14.93 -9.32
N MET A 123 6.06 -14.18 -8.34
CA MET A 123 5.28 -13.60 -7.24
C MET A 123 4.39 -12.41 -7.66
N LEU A 124 4.41 -11.95 -8.93
CA LEU A 124 3.64 -10.79 -9.38
C LEU A 124 2.15 -10.81 -8.98
N PRO A 125 1.38 -11.92 -9.15
CA PRO A 125 -0.03 -11.94 -8.77
C PRO A 125 -0.23 -11.73 -7.27
N LEU A 126 0.60 -12.40 -6.47
CA LEU A 126 0.60 -12.26 -5.01
C LEU A 126 0.97 -10.84 -4.59
N ARG A 127 1.97 -10.24 -5.25
CA ARG A 127 2.41 -8.87 -4.99
C ARG A 127 1.30 -7.87 -5.28
N ILE A 128 0.64 -7.97 -6.43
CA ILE A 128 -0.49 -7.09 -6.77
C ILE A 128 -1.61 -7.22 -5.74
N ALA A 129 -1.98 -8.45 -5.36
CA ALA A 129 -3.01 -8.69 -4.35
C ALA A 129 -2.63 -8.12 -2.98
N ALA A 130 -1.39 -8.37 -2.52
CA ALA A 130 -0.89 -7.88 -1.25
C ALA A 130 -0.80 -6.35 -1.22
N SER A 131 -0.26 -5.72 -2.28
CA SER A 131 -0.20 -4.26 -2.40
C SER A 131 -1.60 -3.65 -2.41
N ALA A 132 -2.55 -4.23 -3.15
CA ALA A 132 -3.94 -3.74 -3.19
C ALA A 132 -4.62 -3.84 -1.81
N ALA A 133 -4.45 -4.96 -1.11
CA ALA A 133 -5.03 -5.17 0.23
C ALA A 133 -4.45 -4.21 1.28
N MET A 134 -3.16 -3.90 1.20
CA MET A 134 -2.48 -3.02 2.16
C MET A 134 -2.58 -1.52 1.81
N THR A 135 -2.94 -1.17 0.58
CA THR A 135 -3.07 0.23 0.12
C THR A 135 -3.92 1.12 1.05
N PRO A 136 -5.14 0.74 1.49
CA PRO A 136 -5.94 1.62 2.36
C PRO A 136 -5.25 1.92 3.69
N PHE A 137 -4.63 0.92 4.31
CA PHE A 137 -3.88 1.09 5.56
C PHE A 137 -2.65 2.00 5.35
N PHE A 138 -1.90 1.78 4.26
CA PHE A 138 -0.70 2.56 3.95
C PHE A 138 -1.03 4.03 3.67
N ALA A 139 -2.07 4.29 2.87
CA ALA A 139 -2.53 5.63 2.56
C ALA A 139 -2.94 6.40 3.82
N GLU A 140 -3.66 5.76 4.74
CA GLU A 140 -4.12 6.39 5.97
C GLU A 140 -3.00 6.60 6.99
N ARG A 141 -2.12 5.60 7.18
CA ARG A 141 -1.14 5.59 8.29
C ARG A 141 0.22 6.19 7.94
N LEU A 142 0.70 6.04 6.70
CA LEU A 142 2.02 6.54 6.28
C LEU A 142 1.91 7.85 5.52
N ILE A 143 1.01 7.95 4.53
CA ILE A 143 0.90 9.15 3.70
C ILE A 143 0.18 10.28 4.45
N GLY A 144 -0.84 9.97 5.25
CA GLY A 144 -1.58 10.96 6.05
C GLY A 144 -0.68 11.91 6.86
N PRO A 145 0.22 11.39 7.72
CA PRO A 145 1.14 12.21 8.50
C PRO A 145 2.15 13.00 7.65
N ILE A 146 2.69 12.39 6.60
CA ILE A 146 3.68 13.03 5.71
C ILE A 146 3.06 14.23 5.00
N VAL A 147 1.86 14.07 4.44
CA VAL A 147 1.15 15.16 3.76
C VAL A 147 0.81 16.29 4.71
N GLN A 148 0.41 15.98 5.95
CA GLN A 148 0.15 17.00 6.97
C GLN A 148 1.43 17.76 7.37
N LEU A 149 2.56 17.07 7.47
CA LEU A 149 3.86 17.67 7.77
C LEU A 149 4.32 18.60 6.64
N VAL A 150 4.22 18.17 5.38
CA VAL A 150 4.60 18.97 4.21
C VAL A 150 3.74 20.24 4.12
N ARG A 151 2.41 20.12 4.26
CA ARG A 151 1.49 21.27 4.26
C ARG A 151 1.69 22.23 5.45
N LYS A 152 2.35 21.80 6.52
CA LYS A 152 2.68 22.68 7.64
C LYS A 152 4.00 23.43 7.40
N ARG A 153 4.86 22.89 6.54
CA ARG A 153 6.20 23.41 6.23
C ARG A 153 6.18 24.41 5.06
N PHE A 154 5.23 24.25 4.13
CA PHE A 154 4.97 25.09 2.96
C PHE A 154 3.58 25.71 3.05
#